data_AF-A0A8C8YNM5-F1
#
_entry.id   AF-A0A8C8YNM5-F1
#
_cell.length_a   1.000
_cell.length_b   1.000
_cell.length_c   1.000
_cell.angle_alpha   90.00
_cell.angle_beta   90.00
_cell.angle_gamma   90.00
#
_symmetry.space_group_name_H-M   'P 1'
#
loop_
_entity.id
_entity.type
_entity.pdbx_description
1 polymer ?
#
loop_
_entity_poly.entity_id
_entity_poly.type
_entity_poly.pdbx_seq_one_letter_code
_entity_poly.pdbx_strand_id
1 'polypeptide(L)'
;MAGTQELFDTPASSLNSFVSQWLQPCRDWKEEVQEVVRTVQQFLRQEHFQGEHGLDQEVRVLKVVQVGSFGNGTVLRGTREVELVVFLSCFRSFQEEVKYHRDVLKLLQKKVWRSQDLQALGLKKPRVAQGVPDTLVFTIQTKQTLEPITVTIWPAYRALGSSVLNSELPPEVYVSLIEACGDPGNFFPSFSELQKNFVKYQPTKLKSLLRLVKHWYQKARHPGSSPHPQRGGRVQMGHRCSKSRPVPEAGLLL
;
A
#
# COMPACT_ATOMS: atom_id res chain seq x y z
N MET A 1 30.02 14.11 -8.52
CA MET A 1 29.49 12.84 -7.99
C MET A 1 29.05 13.11 -6.56
N ALA A 2 27.77 13.39 -6.31
CA ALA A 2 27.29 13.59 -4.94
C ALA A 2 27.12 12.20 -4.31
N GLY A 3 27.95 11.87 -3.33
CA GLY A 3 27.81 10.64 -2.56
C GLY A 3 26.45 10.59 -1.88
N THR A 4 25.88 9.39 -1.77
CA THR A 4 24.67 9.16 -0.99
C THR A 4 24.95 9.58 0.45
N GLN A 5 24.34 10.68 0.91
CA GLN A 5 24.47 11.08 2.30
C GLN A 5 23.83 10.00 3.18
N GLU A 6 24.58 9.45 4.14
CA GLU A 6 24.06 8.46 5.06
C GLU A 6 23.45 9.14 6.29
N LEU A 7 22.41 8.52 6.87
CA LEU A 7 21.69 9.09 8.01
C LEU A 7 22.63 9.31 9.21
N PHE A 8 23.53 8.36 9.48
CA PHE A 8 24.42 8.41 10.65
C PHE A 8 25.49 9.51 10.55
N ASP A 9 25.86 9.92 9.33
CA ASP A 9 26.79 11.02 9.09
C ASP A 9 26.10 12.39 9.01
N THR A 10 24.77 12.43 9.13
CA THR A 10 24.00 13.66 9.03
C THR A 10 23.88 14.34 10.40
N PRO A 11 24.41 15.57 10.58
CA PRO A 11 24.26 16.30 11.84
C PRO A 11 22.78 16.53 12.18
N ALA A 12 22.46 16.56 13.47
CA ALA A 12 21.08 16.75 13.95
C ALA A 12 20.40 18.00 13.36
N SER A 13 21.15 19.09 13.20
CA SER A 13 20.69 20.35 12.59
C SER A 13 20.29 20.21 11.11
N SER A 14 20.80 19.20 10.42
CA SER A 14 20.59 18.96 8.98
C SER A 14 19.54 17.89 8.67
N LEU A 15 18.92 17.28 9.68
CA LEU A 15 17.95 16.19 9.49
C LEU A 15 16.72 16.63 8.67
N ASN A 16 16.29 17.88 8.79
CA ASN A 16 15.18 18.41 8.00
C ASN A 16 15.51 18.43 6.51
N SER A 17 16.71 18.92 6.17
CA SER A 17 17.23 18.92 4.80
C SER A 17 17.37 17.50 4.29
N PHE A 18 17.90 16.59 5.12
CA PHE A 18 18.02 15.19 4.77
C PHE A 18 16.68 14.55 4.39
N VAL A 19 15.64 14.74 5.19
CA VAL A 19 14.28 14.24 4.89
C VAL A 19 13.77 14.78 3.56
N SER A 20 13.84 16.09 3.34
CA SER A 20 13.33 16.73 2.11
C SER A 20 14.09 16.30 0.85
N GLN A 21 15.41 16.16 0.93
CA GLN A 21 16.27 15.94 -0.23
C GLN A 21 16.48 14.47 -0.58
N TRP A 22 16.40 13.58 0.40
CA TRP A 22 16.73 12.16 0.23
C TRP A 22 15.57 11.21 0.51
N LEU A 23 14.70 11.53 1.49
CA LEU A 23 13.63 10.61 1.90
C LEU A 23 12.29 10.86 1.21
N GLN A 24 11.96 12.10 0.84
CA GLN A 24 10.70 12.38 0.17
C GLN A 24 10.74 11.92 -1.30
N PRO A 25 9.70 11.20 -1.77
CA PRO A 25 9.57 10.89 -3.20
C PRO A 25 9.28 12.17 -3.99
N CYS A 26 9.72 12.21 -5.25
CA CYS A 26 9.33 13.29 -6.14
C CYS A 26 7.85 13.20 -6.50
N ARG A 27 7.28 14.34 -6.92
CA ARG A 27 5.86 14.46 -7.27
C ARG A 27 5.50 13.55 -8.44
N ASP A 28 6.29 13.60 -9.52
CA ASP A 28 6.03 12.86 -10.76
C ASP A 28 5.98 11.35 -10.50
N TRP A 29 6.93 10.82 -9.70
CA TRP A 29 6.90 9.41 -9.27
C TRP A 29 5.63 9.05 -8.52
N LYS A 30 5.20 9.90 -7.57
CA LYS A 30 3.97 9.67 -6.82
C LYS A 30 2.76 9.66 -7.75
N GLU A 31 2.72 10.53 -8.74
CA GLU A 31 1.62 10.60 -9.72
C GLU A 31 1.56 9.37 -10.60
N GLU A 32 2.70 8.87 -11.09
CA GLU A 32 2.78 7.61 -11.84
C GLU A 32 2.29 6.41 -11.02
N VAL A 33 2.70 6.29 -9.76
CA VAL A 33 2.24 5.21 -8.88
C VAL A 33 0.73 5.35 -8.62
N GLN A 34 0.22 6.57 -8.44
CA GLN A 34 -1.22 6.78 -8.24
C GLN A 34 -2.05 6.42 -9.47
N GLU A 35 -1.52 6.60 -10.68
CA GLU A 35 -2.18 6.10 -11.89
C GLU A 35 -2.32 4.57 -11.88
N VAL A 36 -1.24 3.88 -11.52
CA VAL A 36 -1.23 2.42 -11.35
C VAL A 36 -2.29 1.98 -10.31
N VAL A 37 -2.37 2.66 -9.17
CA VAL A 37 -3.38 2.39 -8.14
C VAL A 37 -4.80 2.59 -8.67
N ARG A 38 -5.05 3.67 -9.43
CA ARG A 38 -6.37 3.93 -10.02
C ARG A 38 -6.79 2.81 -10.96
N THR A 39 -5.89 2.32 -11.81
CA THR A 39 -6.19 1.18 -12.71
C THR A 39 -6.55 -0.08 -11.93
N VAL A 40 -5.79 -0.43 -10.88
CA VAL A 40 -6.10 -1.59 -10.04
C VAL A 40 -7.45 -1.41 -9.33
N GLN A 41 -7.73 -0.23 -8.78
CA GLN A 41 -9.01 0.07 -8.13
C GLN A 41 -10.19 0.01 -9.09
N GLN A 42 -10.02 0.51 -10.32
CA GLN A 42 -11.04 0.46 -11.35
C GLN A 42 -11.34 -0.99 -11.73
N PHE A 43 -10.31 -1.80 -12.01
CA PHE A 43 -10.45 -3.23 -12.25
C PHE A 43 -11.22 -3.91 -11.13
N LEU A 44 -10.80 -3.73 -9.86
CA LEU A 44 -11.46 -4.38 -8.72
C LEU A 44 -12.93 -3.98 -8.58
N ARG A 45 -13.30 -2.74 -8.91
CA ARG A 45 -14.70 -2.28 -8.81
C ARG A 45 -15.59 -2.76 -9.96
N GLN A 46 -15.02 -2.93 -11.15
CA GLN A 46 -15.76 -3.29 -12.36
C GLN A 46 -15.83 -4.81 -12.60
N GLU A 47 -14.91 -5.57 -12.01
CA GLU A 47 -14.83 -7.01 -12.21
C GLU A 47 -15.98 -7.74 -11.50
N HIS A 48 -16.59 -8.70 -12.20
CA HIS A 48 -17.61 -9.58 -11.62
C HIS A 48 -16.96 -10.84 -11.06
N PHE A 49 -16.91 -10.99 -9.74
CA PHE A 49 -16.33 -12.15 -9.08
C PHE A 49 -17.42 -13.21 -8.84
N GLN A 50 -17.50 -14.22 -9.70
CA GLN A 50 -18.39 -15.36 -9.45
C GLN A 50 -17.86 -16.17 -8.28
N GLY A 51 -18.68 -16.33 -7.24
CA GLY A 51 -18.28 -17.11 -6.07
C GLY A 51 -18.21 -18.59 -6.39
N GLU A 52 -17.23 -19.25 -5.77
CA GLU A 52 -17.06 -20.70 -5.77
C GLU A 52 -16.97 -21.16 -4.29
N HIS A 53 -17.13 -22.45 -4.01
CA HIS A 53 -16.87 -23.04 -2.67
C HIS A 53 -17.72 -22.47 -1.50
N GLY A 54 -19.01 -22.19 -1.74
CA GLY A 54 -19.93 -21.73 -0.70
C GLY A 54 -19.93 -20.21 -0.46
N LEU A 55 -19.17 -19.46 -1.27
CA LEU A 55 -19.34 -18.02 -1.43
C LEU A 55 -20.66 -17.70 -2.15
N ASP A 56 -21.14 -16.47 -1.98
CA ASP A 56 -22.28 -15.94 -2.73
C ASP A 56 -22.07 -16.09 -4.24
N GLN A 57 -23.16 -16.31 -4.99
CA GLN A 57 -23.11 -16.44 -6.46
C GLN A 57 -22.37 -15.27 -7.14
N GLU A 58 -22.54 -14.07 -6.60
CA GLU A 58 -21.83 -12.86 -7.01
C GLU A 58 -21.15 -12.20 -5.81
N VAL A 59 -19.82 -12.16 -5.84
CA VAL A 59 -18.99 -11.44 -4.86
C VAL A 59 -18.69 -10.05 -5.42
N ARG A 60 -19.02 -9.01 -4.67
CA ARG A 60 -18.83 -7.61 -5.05
C ARG A 60 -17.79 -6.93 -4.19
N VAL A 61 -16.98 -6.07 -4.81
CA VAL A 61 -16.09 -5.16 -4.09
C VAL A 61 -16.89 -3.98 -3.55
N LEU A 62 -17.07 -3.95 -2.24
CA LEU A 62 -17.78 -2.88 -1.54
C LEU A 62 -16.95 -1.61 -1.42
N LYS A 63 -15.63 -1.76 -1.22
CA LYS A 63 -14.71 -0.63 -1.04
C LYS A 63 -13.27 -1.09 -1.25
N VAL A 64 -12.44 -0.21 -1.80
CA VAL A 64 -10.99 -0.39 -1.88
C VAL A 64 -10.32 0.76 -1.14
N VAL A 65 -9.40 0.44 -0.24
CA VAL A 65 -8.66 1.43 0.56
C VAL A 65 -7.17 1.25 0.31
N GLN A 66 -6.51 2.33 -0.13
CA GLN A 66 -5.07 2.38 -0.14
C GLN A 66 -4.56 2.58 1.29
N VAL A 67 -3.74 1.65 1.75
CA VAL A 67 -3.19 1.62 3.11
C VAL A 67 -1.68 1.81 3.06
N GLY A 68 -1.01 1.58 4.19
CA GLY A 68 0.43 1.63 4.22
C GLY A 68 1.03 3.01 3.97
N SER A 69 2.28 3.01 3.51
CA SER A 69 3.08 4.22 3.33
C SER A 69 2.47 5.22 2.35
N PHE A 70 1.89 4.72 1.25
CA PHE A 70 1.20 5.58 0.29
C PHE A 70 -0.14 6.07 0.83
N GLY A 71 -0.91 5.22 1.51
CA GLY A 71 -2.23 5.58 2.06
C GLY A 71 -2.18 6.60 3.21
N ASN A 72 -1.14 6.53 4.05
CA ASN A 72 -0.97 7.42 5.20
C ASN A 72 -0.05 8.63 4.97
N GLY A 73 0.55 8.76 3.78
CA GLY A 73 1.42 9.89 3.44
C GLY A 73 2.81 9.83 4.08
N THR A 74 3.34 8.64 4.36
CA THR A 74 4.70 8.43 4.89
C THR A 74 5.61 7.65 3.94
N VAL A 75 5.28 7.65 2.64
CA VAL A 75 6.08 7.05 1.58
C VAL A 75 7.51 7.62 1.55
N LEU A 76 8.47 6.71 1.41
CA LEU A 76 9.89 7.02 1.21
C LEU A 76 10.24 6.99 -0.27
N ARG A 77 11.26 7.76 -0.67
CA ARG A 77 11.85 7.67 -2.00
C ARG A 77 12.31 6.24 -2.28
N GLY A 78 12.03 5.76 -3.49
CA GLY A 78 12.36 4.40 -3.90
C GLY A 78 11.41 3.33 -3.33
N THR A 79 10.36 3.69 -2.59
CA THR A 79 9.29 2.75 -2.23
C THR A 79 8.58 2.30 -3.50
N ARG A 80 8.54 0.99 -3.73
CA ARG A 80 7.94 0.34 -4.91
C ARG A 80 6.82 -0.63 -4.53
N GLU A 81 6.21 -0.43 -3.37
CA GLU A 81 5.14 -1.28 -2.86
C GLU A 81 3.90 -0.44 -2.55
N VAL A 82 2.77 -0.91 -3.06
CA VAL A 82 1.43 -0.38 -2.80
C VAL A 82 0.62 -1.44 -2.09
N GLU A 83 -0.01 -1.04 -1.00
CA GLU A 83 -0.83 -1.91 -0.17
C GLU A 83 -2.30 -1.48 -0.29
N LEU A 84 -3.17 -2.43 -0.60
CA LEU A 84 -4.60 -2.23 -0.77
C LEU A 84 -5.38 -3.19 0.14
N VAL A 85 -6.41 -2.68 0.80
CA VAL A 85 -7.44 -3.49 1.45
C VAL A 85 -8.71 -3.43 0.59
N VAL A 86 -9.29 -4.60 0.33
CA VAL A 86 -10.47 -4.78 -0.52
C VAL A 86 -11.58 -5.38 0.32
N PHE A 87 -12.59 -4.57 0.60
CA PHE A 87 -13.77 -4.99 1.33
C PHE A 87 -14.75 -5.69 0.39
N LEU A 88 -15.16 -6.90 0.74
CA LEU A 88 -15.97 -7.77 -0.13
C LEU A 88 -17.33 -8.07 0.48
N SER A 89 -18.35 -8.22 -0.37
CA SER A 89 -19.73 -8.49 0.05
C SER A 89 -19.95 -9.87 0.64
N CYS A 90 -19.07 -10.83 0.32
CA CYS A 90 -19.19 -12.21 0.76
C CYS A 90 -18.74 -12.46 2.20
N PHE A 91 -18.12 -11.46 2.84
CA PHE A 91 -17.79 -11.53 4.26
C PHE A 91 -18.82 -10.76 5.05
N ARG A 92 -19.56 -11.45 5.92
CA ARG A 92 -20.58 -10.88 6.81
C ARG A 92 -20.14 -10.86 8.27
N SER A 93 -19.07 -11.59 8.59
CA SER A 93 -18.45 -11.64 9.92
C SER A 93 -16.96 -11.93 9.83
N PHE A 94 -16.26 -11.74 10.94
CA PHE A 94 -14.85 -12.14 11.07
C PHE A 94 -14.65 -13.65 10.86
N GLN A 95 -15.58 -14.48 11.32
CA GLN A 95 -15.53 -15.93 11.13
C GLN A 95 -15.63 -16.33 9.65
N GLU A 96 -16.49 -15.64 8.88
CA GLU A 96 -16.57 -15.86 7.43
C GLU A 96 -15.30 -15.39 6.71
N GLU A 97 -14.68 -14.28 7.15
CA GLU A 97 -13.39 -13.85 6.63
C GLU A 97 -12.35 -14.95 6.80
N VAL A 98 -12.16 -15.52 8.00
CA VAL A 98 -11.22 -16.64 8.22
C VAL A 98 -11.57 -17.85 7.35
N LYS A 99 -12.85 -18.23 7.33
CA LYS A 99 -13.31 -19.46 6.66
C LYS A 99 -13.04 -19.41 5.15
N TYR A 100 -13.29 -18.27 4.52
CA TYR A 100 -13.25 -18.15 3.05
C TYR A 100 -12.06 -17.31 2.54
N HIS A 101 -11.16 -16.84 3.41
CA HIS A 101 -10.04 -15.95 3.05
C HIS A 101 -9.25 -16.46 1.84
N ARG A 102 -8.82 -17.71 1.89
CA ARG A 102 -7.99 -18.33 0.84
C ARG A 102 -8.74 -18.51 -0.47
N ASP A 103 -10.03 -18.84 -0.42
CA ASP A 103 -10.82 -19.04 -1.62
C ASP A 103 -11.10 -17.71 -2.32
N VAL A 104 -11.33 -16.66 -1.54
CA VAL A 104 -11.40 -15.29 -2.05
C VAL A 104 -10.06 -14.85 -2.66
N LEU A 105 -8.93 -15.13 -2.03
CA LEU A 105 -7.61 -14.82 -2.60
C LEU A 105 -7.36 -15.53 -3.94
N LYS A 106 -7.72 -16.82 -4.05
CA LYS A 106 -7.63 -17.57 -5.31
C LYS A 106 -8.54 -16.97 -6.38
N LEU A 107 -9.75 -16.56 -6.01
CA LEU A 107 -10.70 -15.91 -6.90
C LEU A 107 -10.14 -14.58 -7.43
N LEU A 108 -9.63 -13.72 -6.54
CA LEU A 108 -8.95 -12.48 -6.90
C LEU A 108 -7.75 -12.75 -7.82
N GLN A 109 -6.92 -13.75 -7.50
CA GLN A 109 -5.75 -14.13 -8.30
C GLN A 109 -6.14 -14.54 -9.72
N LYS A 110 -7.16 -15.38 -9.88
CA LYS A 110 -7.68 -15.84 -11.18
C LYS A 110 -8.17 -14.66 -12.03
N LYS A 111 -8.83 -13.69 -11.41
CA LYS A 111 -9.32 -12.49 -12.11
C LYS A 111 -8.20 -11.52 -12.48
N VAL A 112 -7.25 -11.28 -11.57
CA VAL A 112 -6.04 -10.49 -11.86
C VAL A 112 -5.29 -11.07 -13.05
N TRP A 113 -5.12 -12.39 -13.10
CA TRP A 113 -4.45 -13.07 -14.22
C TRP A 113 -5.10 -12.82 -15.59
N ARG A 114 -6.43 -12.66 -15.61
CA ARG A 114 -7.24 -12.50 -16.84
C ARG A 114 -7.51 -11.04 -17.22
N SER A 115 -7.15 -10.08 -16.38
CA SER A 115 -7.42 -8.67 -16.61
C SER A 115 -6.57 -8.10 -17.74
N GLN A 116 -7.20 -7.67 -18.85
CA GLN A 116 -6.50 -7.07 -19.98
C GLN A 116 -5.81 -5.76 -19.60
N ASP A 117 -6.46 -4.92 -18.78
CA ASP A 117 -5.90 -3.63 -18.34
C ASP A 117 -4.62 -3.83 -17.50
N LEU A 118 -4.61 -4.82 -16.60
CA LEU A 118 -3.43 -5.13 -15.81
C LEU A 118 -2.33 -5.77 -16.67
N GLN A 119 -2.70 -6.60 -17.65
CA GLN A 119 -1.75 -7.16 -18.62
C GLN A 119 -1.09 -6.07 -19.48
N ALA A 120 -1.84 -5.04 -19.88
CA ALA A 120 -1.31 -3.87 -20.59
C ALA A 120 -0.30 -3.07 -19.75
N LEU A 121 -0.41 -3.13 -18.42
CA LEU A 121 0.57 -2.59 -17.48
C LEU A 121 1.71 -3.59 -17.15
N GLY A 122 1.88 -4.66 -17.91
CA GLY A 122 2.98 -5.60 -17.73
C GLY A 122 2.88 -6.45 -16.46
N LEU A 123 1.67 -6.92 -16.14
CA LEU A 123 1.40 -7.81 -15.01
C LEU A 123 2.36 -9.00 -14.93
N LYS A 124 2.96 -9.20 -13.74
CA LYS A 124 3.90 -10.29 -13.46
C LYS A 124 3.65 -10.89 -12.08
N LYS A 125 3.81 -12.22 -12.01
CA LYS A 125 3.86 -13.00 -10.76
C LYS A 125 2.65 -12.86 -9.79
N PRO A 126 1.37 -12.82 -10.23
CA PRO A 126 0.24 -12.99 -9.30
C PRO A 126 0.33 -14.27 -8.49
N ARG A 127 0.44 -14.14 -7.17
CA ARG A 127 0.53 -15.27 -6.23
C ARG A 127 -0.10 -14.94 -4.90
N VAL A 128 -0.59 -15.97 -4.23
CA VAL A 128 -0.94 -15.89 -2.81
C VAL A 128 0.33 -16.01 -1.99
N ALA A 129 0.66 -14.99 -1.22
CA ALA A 129 1.80 -14.98 -0.29
C ALA A 129 1.30 -15.31 1.12
N GLN A 130 1.99 -16.24 1.78
CA GLN A 130 1.63 -16.70 3.12
C GLN A 130 2.02 -15.65 4.17
N GLY A 131 1.12 -15.41 5.12
CA GLY A 131 1.30 -14.40 6.17
C GLY A 131 0.15 -14.37 7.17
N VAL A 132 0.09 -13.32 7.99
CA VAL A 132 -0.97 -13.11 8.99
C VAL A 132 -1.68 -11.79 8.68
N PRO A 133 -2.79 -11.80 7.92
CA PRO A 133 -3.31 -12.93 7.14
C PRO A 133 -2.61 -13.07 5.77
N ASP A 134 -2.89 -14.15 5.04
CA ASP A 134 -2.41 -14.38 3.67
C ASP A 134 -2.81 -13.22 2.73
N THR A 135 -2.03 -12.98 1.67
CA THR A 135 -2.23 -11.84 0.75
C THR A 135 -2.14 -12.24 -0.71
N LEU A 136 -2.76 -11.45 -1.59
CA LEU A 136 -2.49 -11.53 -3.03
C LEU A 136 -1.42 -10.51 -3.39
N VAL A 137 -0.32 -10.98 -3.98
CA VAL A 137 0.81 -10.14 -4.39
C VAL A 137 1.06 -10.29 -5.89
N PHE A 138 1.25 -9.18 -6.59
CA PHE A 138 1.68 -9.14 -7.99
C PHE A 138 2.52 -7.90 -8.28
N THR A 139 3.14 -7.86 -9.45
CA THR A 139 3.90 -6.70 -9.93
C THR A 139 3.28 -6.18 -11.22
N ILE A 140 3.19 -4.86 -11.36
CA ILE A 140 2.81 -4.15 -12.59
C ILE A 140 3.76 -2.96 -12.80
N GLN A 141 3.81 -2.42 -14.00
CA GLN A 141 4.70 -1.32 -14.37
C GLN A 141 3.96 0.01 -14.39
N THR A 142 4.67 1.09 -14.06
CA THR A 142 4.22 2.45 -14.36
C THR A 142 4.19 2.66 -15.88
N LYS A 143 3.30 3.55 -16.35
CA LYS A 143 3.14 3.78 -17.80
C LYS A 143 4.30 4.56 -18.42
N GLN A 144 4.83 5.56 -17.71
CA GLN A 144 5.83 6.46 -18.27
C GLN A 144 7.24 5.90 -18.07
N THR A 145 7.59 5.52 -16.83
CA THR A 145 8.95 5.05 -16.50
C THR A 145 9.16 3.54 -16.67
N LEU A 146 8.09 2.76 -16.88
CA LEU A 146 8.12 1.29 -16.96
C LEU A 146 8.71 0.62 -15.70
N GLU A 147 8.75 1.34 -14.59
CA GLU A 147 9.31 0.89 -13.33
C GLU A 147 8.34 -0.08 -12.64
N PRO A 148 8.82 -1.22 -12.13
CA PRO A 148 7.97 -2.21 -11.49
C PRO A 148 7.49 -1.73 -10.10
N ILE A 149 6.20 -1.88 -9.86
CA ILE A 149 5.49 -1.65 -8.61
C ILE A 149 4.89 -2.97 -8.14
N THR A 150 5.18 -3.35 -6.90
CA THR A 150 4.54 -4.47 -6.22
C THR A 150 3.23 -3.99 -5.62
N VAL A 151 2.15 -4.72 -5.88
CA VAL A 151 0.82 -4.48 -5.31
C VAL A 151 0.48 -5.66 -4.41
N THR A 152 0.13 -5.35 -3.17
CA THR A 152 -0.31 -6.31 -2.15
C THR A 152 -1.77 -6.03 -1.81
N ILE A 153 -2.61 -7.06 -1.87
CA ILE A 153 -4.06 -6.99 -1.62
C ILE A 153 -4.43 -7.89 -0.44
N TRP A 154 -5.13 -7.30 0.53
CA TRP A 154 -5.85 -7.99 1.60
C TRP A 154 -7.36 -7.93 1.36
N PRO A 155 -8.05 -9.04 1.15
CA PRO A 155 -9.50 -9.06 1.25
C PRO A 155 -9.91 -8.93 2.72
N ALA A 156 -11.03 -8.25 3.01
CA ALA A 156 -11.44 -7.95 4.39
C ALA A 156 -12.96 -7.86 4.58
N TYR A 157 -13.44 -8.26 5.76
CA TYR A 157 -14.79 -7.96 6.24
C TYR A 157 -14.94 -6.47 6.55
N ARG A 158 -16.04 -5.86 6.12
CA ARG A 158 -16.33 -4.44 6.34
C ARG A 158 -17.00 -4.20 7.71
N ALA A 159 -16.27 -4.48 8.78
CA ALA A 159 -16.76 -4.39 10.16
C ALA A 159 -17.23 -2.98 10.57
N LEU A 160 -16.62 -1.93 10.00
CA LEU A 160 -16.91 -0.54 10.36
C LEU A 160 -18.06 0.09 9.55
N GLY A 161 -18.68 -0.66 8.64
CA GLY A 161 -19.82 -0.18 7.84
C GLY A 161 -19.56 1.15 7.11
N SER A 162 -20.54 2.07 7.21
CA SER A 162 -20.49 3.43 6.65
C SER A 162 -20.02 4.48 7.66
N SER A 163 -19.55 4.06 8.84
CA SER A 163 -19.34 4.96 9.98
C SER A 163 -18.46 6.15 9.61
N VAL A 164 -18.97 7.34 9.93
CA VAL A 164 -18.34 8.62 9.61
C VAL A 164 -17.10 8.79 10.46
N LEU A 165 -16.05 9.36 9.84
CA LEU A 165 -14.84 9.81 10.49
C LEU A 165 -15.19 10.52 11.82
N ASN A 166 -14.70 10.01 12.95
CA ASN A 166 -14.87 10.57 14.31
C ASN A 166 -16.15 10.21 15.08
N SER A 167 -16.96 9.25 14.62
CA SER A 167 -17.95 8.61 15.50
C SER A 167 -17.27 7.55 16.36
N GLU A 168 -17.65 7.45 17.64
CA GLU A 168 -17.27 6.30 18.47
C GLU A 168 -17.74 5.02 17.78
N LEU A 169 -16.83 4.05 17.65
CA LEU A 169 -17.18 2.77 17.07
C LEU A 169 -18.09 2.02 18.04
N PRO A 170 -19.16 1.38 17.56
CA PRO A 170 -19.98 0.53 18.40
C PRO A 170 -19.09 -0.53 19.08
N PRO A 171 -19.09 -0.64 20.42
CA PRO A 171 -18.27 -1.62 21.14
C PRO A 171 -18.48 -3.06 20.65
N GLU A 172 -19.66 -3.36 20.11
CA GLU A 172 -20.06 -4.65 19.55
C GLU A 172 -19.12 -5.10 18.41
N VAL A 173 -18.51 -4.17 17.69
CA VAL A 173 -17.51 -4.49 16.66
C VAL A 173 -16.26 -5.12 17.30
N TYR A 174 -15.83 -4.61 18.45
CA TYR A 174 -14.69 -5.17 19.17
C TYR A 174 -15.05 -6.45 19.94
N VAL A 175 -16.26 -6.53 20.47
CA VAL A 175 -16.77 -7.77 21.09
C VAL A 175 -16.78 -8.91 20.07
N SER A 176 -17.39 -8.70 18.90
CA SER A 176 -17.43 -9.69 17.82
C SER A 176 -16.04 -10.06 17.28
N LEU A 177 -15.09 -9.10 17.27
CA LEU A 177 -13.68 -9.37 16.95
C LEU A 177 -13.05 -10.33 17.96
N ILE A 178 -13.26 -10.10 19.27
CA ILE A 178 -12.71 -10.93 20.35
C ILE A 178 -13.32 -12.34 20.30
N GLU A 179 -14.64 -12.42 20.11
CA GLU A 179 -15.38 -13.69 20.02
C GLU A 179 -15.05 -14.50 18.75
N ALA A 180 -14.54 -13.85 17.70
CA ALA A 180 -14.10 -14.55 16.50
C ALA A 180 -12.86 -15.43 16.74
N CYS A 181 -12.13 -15.24 17.85
CA CYS A 181 -11.02 -16.09 18.28
C CYS A 181 -9.97 -16.37 17.19
N GLY A 182 -9.75 -15.42 16.27
CA GLY A 182 -8.72 -15.55 15.23
C GLY A 182 -7.32 -15.23 15.76
N ASP A 183 -6.28 -15.65 15.02
CA ASP A 183 -4.91 -15.35 15.42
C ASP A 183 -4.65 -13.84 15.52
N PRO A 184 -3.79 -13.41 16.47
CA PRO A 184 -3.42 -12.00 16.60
C PRO A 184 -2.99 -11.38 15.27
N GLY A 185 -3.72 -10.35 14.84
CA GLY A 185 -3.43 -9.62 13.61
C GLY A 185 -4.22 -10.07 12.38
N ASN A 186 -4.89 -11.22 12.36
CA ASN A 186 -5.61 -11.70 11.17
C ASN A 186 -6.65 -10.69 10.64
N PHE A 187 -7.31 -9.95 11.54
CA PHE A 187 -8.39 -9.02 11.19
C PHE A 187 -7.94 -7.55 11.12
N PHE A 188 -6.64 -7.27 11.15
CA PHE A 188 -6.16 -5.90 10.97
C PHE A 188 -6.72 -5.20 9.71
N PRO A 189 -6.92 -5.90 8.55
CA PRO A 189 -7.45 -5.27 7.36
C PRO A 189 -8.84 -4.65 7.55
N SER A 190 -9.70 -5.26 8.38
CA SER A 190 -11.05 -4.76 8.70
C SER A 190 -11.02 -3.37 9.37
N PHE A 191 -9.92 -3.04 10.06
CA PHE A 191 -9.70 -1.76 10.76
C PHE A 191 -8.73 -0.83 10.02
N SER A 192 -8.38 -1.16 8.78
CA SER A 192 -7.34 -0.46 8.01
C SER A 192 -7.60 1.04 7.81
N GLU A 193 -8.86 1.46 7.75
CA GLU A 193 -9.21 2.88 7.67
C GLU A 193 -8.81 3.63 8.94
N LEU A 194 -9.05 3.07 10.12
CA LEU A 194 -8.65 3.67 11.41
C LEU A 194 -7.12 3.76 11.49
N GLN A 195 -6.43 2.67 11.16
CA GLN A 195 -4.96 2.62 11.16
C GLN A 195 -4.36 3.65 10.22
N LYS A 196 -4.90 3.76 8.99
CA LYS A 196 -4.50 4.77 8.02
C LYS A 196 -4.74 6.17 8.57
N ASN A 197 -5.95 6.44 9.09
CA ASN A 197 -6.36 7.76 9.53
C ASN A 197 -5.59 8.25 10.76
N PHE A 198 -5.24 7.34 11.67
CA PHE A 198 -4.40 7.60 12.83
C PHE A 198 -3.08 8.29 12.45
N VAL A 199 -2.50 7.93 11.30
CA VAL A 199 -1.26 8.53 10.78
C VAL A 199 -1.52 9.62 9.73
N LYS A 200 -2.52 9.45 8.87
CA LYS A 200 -2.77 10.32 7.71
C LYS A 200 -3.03 11.77 8.11
N TYR A 201 -3.80 11.98 9.18
CA TYR A 201 -4.23 13.31 9.63
C TYR A 201 -3.27 13.98 10.61
N GLN A 202 -2.05 13.45 10.75
CA GLN A 202 -1.01 14.05 11.60
C GLN A 202 -0.31 15.24 10.92
N PRO A 203 0.31 16.16 11.70
CA PRO A 203 1.05 17.28 11.16
C PRO A 203 2.18 16.86 10.20
N THR A 204 2.44 17.65 9.16
CA THR A 204 3.48 17.35 8.16
C THR A 204 4.86 17.16 8.79
N LYS A 205 5.18 17.88 9.86
CA LYS A 205 6.45 17.71 10.59
C LYS A 205 6.56 16.34 11.26
N LEU A 206 5.47 15.84 11.84
CA LEU A 206 5.41 14.49 12.38
C LEU A 206 5.54 13.44 11.28
N LYS A 207 4.90 13.63 10.12
CA LYS A 207 5.11 12.72 8.96
C LYS A 207 6.56 12.71 8.48
N SER A 208 7.26 13.84 8.53
CA SER A 208 8.70 13.92 8.23
C SER A 208 9.54 13.13 9.24
N LEU A 209 9.21 13.20 10.54
CA LEU A 209 9.83 12.37 11.57
C LEU A 209 9.54 10.88 11.34
N LEU A 210 8.30 10.50 11.02
CA LEU A 210 7.94 9.12 10.71
C LEU A 210 8.73 8.58 9.51
N ARG A 211 8.94 9.39 8.46
CA ARG A 211 9.83 9.02 7.34
C ARG A 211 11.27 8.78 7.81
N LEU A 212 11.79 9.65 8.67
CA LEU A 212 13.14 9.50 9.22
C LEU A 212 13.30 8.20 10.02
N VAL A 213 12.35 7.91 10.93
CA VAL A 213 12.34 6.68 11.75
C VAL A 213 12.20 5.43 10.88
N LYS A 214 11.31 5.45 9.88
CA LYS A 214 11.17 4.34 8.93
C LYS A 214 12.45 4.10 8.14
N HIS A 215 13.12 5.15 7.68
CA HIS A 215 14.39 5.03 6.98
C HIS A 215 15.48 4.44 7.87
N TRP A 216 15.61 4.93 9.11
CA TRP A 216 16.52 4.38 10.10
C TRP A 216 16.26 2.88 10.34
N TYR A 217 14.99 2.52 10.53
CA TYR A 217 14.59 1.12 10.77
C TYR A 217 14.94 0.19 9.61
N GLN A 218 14.71 0.64 8.36
CA GLN A 218 15.08 -0.12 7.16
C GLN A 218 16.59 -0.31 7.04
N LYS A 219 17.38 0.71 7.40
CA LYS A 219 18.85 0.62 7.41
C LYS A 219 19.37 -0.28 8.52
N ALA A 220 18.77 -0.24 9.71
CA ALA A 220 19.15 -1.10 10.83
C ALA A 220 18.82 -2.58 10.58
N ARG A 221 17.70 -2.89 9.91
CA ARG A 221 17.32 -4.26 9.54
C ARG A 221 18.07 -4.84 8.35
N HIS A 222 18.63 -3.98 7.49
CA HIS A 222 19.46 -4.40 6.35
C HIS A 222 20.80 -3.66 6.35
N PRO A 223 21.74 -3.99 7.26
CA PRO A 223 23.02 -3.30 7.39
C PRO A 223 23.93 -3.36 6.15
N GLY A 224 23.52 -4.00 5.05
CA GLY A 224 24.26 -4.10 3.78
C GLY A 224 23.52 -3.61 2.54
N SER A 225 22.27 -3.15 2.65
CA SER A 225 21.48 -2.66 1.49
C SER A 225 21.59 -1.15 1.34
N SER A 226 22.81 -0.66 1.13
CA SER A 226 22.99 0.58 0.36
C SER A 226 22.90 0.20 -1.13
N PRO A 227 22.24 1.01 -1.99
CA PRO A 227 22.17 0.71 -3.40
C PRO A 227 23.60 0.70 -3.95
N HIS A 228 24.12 -0.49 -4.25
CA HIS A 228 25.43 -0.60 -4.88
C HIS A 228 25.39 0.13 -6.23
N PRO A 229 26.41 0.95 -6.55
CA PRO A 229 26.55 1.51 -7.87
C PRO A 229 26.96 0.36 -8.78
N GLN A 230 26.09 -0.03 -9.72
CA GLN A 230 26.47 -0.98 -10.76
C GLN A 230 27.64 -0.40 -11.56
N ARG A 231 28.83 -0.97 -11.35
CA ARG A 231 29.93 -0.85 -12.31
C ARG A 231 29.59 -1.74 -13.50
N GLY A 232 29.60 -1.14 -14.69
CA GLY A 232 29.74 -1.88 -15.96
C GLY A 232 28.46 -2.15 -16.73
N GLY A 233 27.71 -1.10 -17.08
CA GLY A 233 26.68 -1.16 -18.11
C GLY A 233 26.14 0.23 -18.37
N ARG A 234 26.37 0.78 -19.57
CA ARG A 234 25.88 2.11 -19.98
C ARG A 234 24.34 2.14 -19.86
N VAL A 235 23.84 2.72 -18.77
CA VAL A 235 22.46 3.19 -18.65
C VAL A 235 22.55 4.69 -18.42
N GLN A 236 21.96 5.47 -19.32
CA GLN A 236 21.88 6.92 -19.19
C GLN A 236 21.11 7.25 -17.91
N MET A 237 21.76 8.03 -17.04
CA MET A 237 21.16 8.63 -15.86
C MET A 237 19.96 9.50 -16.28
N GLY A 238 18.76 9.02 -15.96
CA GLY A 238 17.50 9.74 -16.12
C GLY A 238 17.37 10.88 -15.11
N HIS A 239 17.43 12.10 -15.66
CA HIS A 239 16.89 13.38 -15.22
C HIS A 239 17.13 13.90 -13.79
N ARG A 240 17.89 14.99 -13.77
CA ARG A 240 17.93 16.02 -12.73
C ARG A 240 16.53 16.62 -12.58
N CYS A 241 15.93 16.46 -11.41
CA CYS A 241 14.68 17.14 -11.05
C CYS A 241 14.85 18.65 -11.31
N SER A 242 14.02 19.23 -12.17
CA SER A 242 14.02 20.68 -12.38
C SER A 242 13.71 21.36 -11.05
N LYS A 243 14.42 22.46 -10.76
CA LYS A 243 14.28 23.24 -9.51
C LYS A 243 12.85 23.78 -9.40
N SER A 244 11.96 23.02 -8.80
CA SER A 244 10.64 23.45 -8.38
C SER A 244 10.61 23.47 -6.86
N ARG A 245 10.14 24.60 -6.29
CA ARG A 245 10.08 24.84 -4.85
C ARG A 245 9.14 23.82 -4.17
N PRO A 246 9.38 23.44 -2.90
CA PRO A 246 8.41 22.67 -2.14
C PRO A 246 7.14 23.52 -1.93
N VAL A 247 5.98 22.97 -2.29
CA VAL A 247 4.65 23.59 -2.12
C VAL A 247 3.80 22.70 -1.18
N PRO A 248 2.93 23.27 -0.33
CA PRO A 248 2.27 22.55 0.76
C PRO A 248 1.37 21.39 0.28
N GLU A 249 1.34 20.31 1.06
CA GLU A 249 0.56 19.06 0.83
C GLU A 249 -0.98 19.23 0.86
N ALA A 250 -1.54 20.43 0.69
CA ALA A 250 -2.98 20.65 0.66
C ALA A 250 -3.64 20.28 -0.69
N GLY A 251 -2.87 20.22 -1.79
CA GLY A 251 -3.42 20.13 -3.15
C GLY A 251 -3.67 18.74 -3.74
N LEU A 252 -3.49 17.64 -2.99
CA LEU A 252 -3.62 16.27 -3.52
C LEU A 252 -4.50 15.38 -2.61
N LEU A 253 -5.46 15.98 -1.93
CA LEU A 253 -6.47 15.28 -1.12
C LEU A 253 -7.74 15.00 -1.93
N LEU A 254 -7.65 14.12 -2.94
CA LEU A 254 -8.76 13.30 -3.45
C LEU A 254 -8.21 11.97 -3.97
#